data_AF-A0A939NLP1-F1
#
_entry.id   AF-A0A939NLP1-F1
#
_cell.length_a   1.000
_cell.length_b   1.000
_cell.length_c   1.000
_cell.angle_alpha   90.00
_cell.angle_beta   90.00
_cell.angle_gamma   90.00
#
_symmetry.space_group_name_H-M   'P 1'
#
loop_
_entity.id
_entity.type
_entity.pdbx_description
1 polymer ?
#
loop_
_entity_poly.entity_id
_entity_poly.type
_entity_poly.pdbx_seq_one_letter_code
_entity_poly.pdbx_strand_id
1 'polypeptide(L)' 'MAQALSALAQALEQAPQTPVCELEVMPDEEYALQLCRWNHTAEAYPADTCVHELFEQQARQTPQAIA' A
#
# COMPACT_ATOMS: atom_id res chain seq x y z
N MET A 1 -12.91 -16.81 -8.17
CA MET A 1 -13.18 -18.20 -7.73
C MET A 1 -12.29 -19.24 -8.41
N ALA A 2 -12.05 -19.17 -9.74
CA ALA A 2 -11.21 -20.16 -10.43
C ALA A 2 -9.77 -20.25 -9.86
N GLN A 3 -9.12 -19.12 -9.57
CA GLN A 3 -7.78 -19.07 -8.98
C GLN A 3 -7.71 -19.82 -7.63
N ALA A 4 -8.63 -19.51 -6.71
CA ALA A 4 -8.69 -20.16 -5.40
C ALA A 4 -8.86 -21.69 -5.49
N LEU A 5 -9.70 -22.17 -6.42
CA LEU A 5 -9.88 -23.60 -6.63
C LEU A 5 -8.63 -24.27 -7.23
N SER A 6 -7.95 -23.58 -8.15
CA SER A 6 -6.69 -24.05 -8.73
C SER A 6 -5.58 -24.13 -7.67
N ALA A 7 -5.43 -23.08 -6.86
CA ALA A 7 -4.47 -23.04 -5.76
C ALA A 7 -4.73 -24.14 -4.72
N LEU A 8 -6.00 -24.40 -4.39
CA LEU A 8 -6.38 -25.48 -3.50
C LEU A 8 -6.05 -26.87 -4.10
N ALA A 9 -6.38 -27.11 -5.36
CA ALA A 9 -6.08 -28.37 -6.03
C ALA A 9 -4.56 -28.63 -6.07
N GLN A 10 -3.77 -27.61 -6.38
CA GLN A 10 -2.32 -27.71 -6.42
C GLN A 10 -1.72 -27.95 -5.03
N ALA A 11 -2.23 -27.28 -3.99
CA ALA A 11 -1.80 -27.52 -2.61
C ALA A 11 -2.10 -28.95 -2.16
N LEU A 12 -3.29 -29.49 -2.48
CA LEU A 12 -3.64 -30.87 -2.16
C LEU A 12 -2.71 -31.89 -2.85
N GLU A 13 -2.26 -31.60 -4.07
CA GLU A 13 -1.35 -32.49 -4.83
C GLU A 13 0.10 -32.41 -4.33
N GLN A 14 0.61 -31.19 -4.08
CA GLN A 14 2.03 -30.96 -3.83
C GLN A 14 2.38 -30.86 -2.34
N ALA A 15 1.50 -30.30 -1.52
CA ALA A 15 1.73 -30.00 -0.11
C ALA A 15 0.41 -30.01 0.68
N PRO A 16 -0.21 -31.19 0.90
CA PRO A 16 -1.55 -31.28 1.48
C PRO A 16 -1.66 -30.79 2.92
N GLN A 17 -0.52 -30.57 3.59
CA GLN A 17 -0.45 -30.01 4.94
C GLN A 17 -0.45 -28.47 4.97
N THR A 18 -0.41 -27.80 3.80
CA THR A 18 -0.44 -26.34 3.72
C THR A 18 -1.75 -25.81 4.33
N PRO A 19 -1.68 -24.90 5.30
CA PRO A 19 -2.87 -24.26 5.85
C PRO A 19 -3.67 -23.54 4.77
N VAL A 20 -5.00 -23.73 4.76
CA VAL A 20 -5.88 -23.11 3.75
C VAL A 20 -5.77 -21.58 3.74
N CYS A 21 -5.49 -20.96 4.89
CA CYS A 21 -5.31 -19.52 5.01
C CYS A 21 -4.04 -18.97 4.34
N GLU A 22 -3.10 -19.85 3.96
CA GLU A 22 -1.86 -19.46 3.28
C GLU A 22 -1.95 -19.61 1.75
N LEU A 23 -3.09 -20.09 1.22
CA LEU A 23 -3.26 -20.25 -0.21
C LEU A 23 -3.40 -18.89 -0.91
N GLU A 24 -2.61 -18.69 -1.96
CA GLU A 24 -2.70 -17.52 -2.83
C GLU A 24 -3.95 -17.61 -3.71
N VAL A 25 -5.01 -16.93 -3.27
CA VAL A 25 -6.32 -16.95 -3.94
C VAL A 25 -6.52 -15.80 -4.92
N MET A 26 -5.62 -14.80 -4.91
CA MET A 26 -5.68 -13.60 -5.73
C MET A 26 -4.80 -13.75 -6.98
N PRO A 27 -5.30 -13.44 -8.18
CA PRO A 27 -4.47 -13.39 -9.38
C PRO A 27 -3.39 -12.31 -9.30
N ASP A 28 -2.22 -12.57 -9.88
CA ASP A 28 -1.08 -11.66 -9.85
C ASP A 28 -1.40 -10.25 -10.39
N GLU A 29 -2.21 -10.16 -11.45
CA GLU A 29 -2.61 -8.87 -12.02
C GLU A 29 -3.48 -8.06 -11.04
N GLU A 30 -4.37 -8.74 -10.33
CA GLU A 30 -5.24 -8.12 -9.33
C GLU A 30 -4.42 -7.69 -8.10
N TYR A 31 -3.49 -8.53 -7.65
CA TYR A 31 -2.52 -8.20 -6.59
C TYR A 31 -1.72 -6.95 -6.97
N ALA A 32 -1.13 -6.93 -8.17
CA ALA A 32 -0.33 -5.81 -8.64
C ALA A 32 -1.15 -4.53 -8.77
N LEU A 33 -2.41 -4.61 -9.21
CA LEU A 33 -3.29 -3.45 -9.29
C LEU A 33 -3.62 -2.89 -7.90
N GLN A 34 -4.11 -3.74 -6.99
CA GLN A 34 -4.63 -3.31 -5.70
C GLN A 34 -3.52 -2.90 -4.73
N LEU A 35 -2.45 -3.68 -4.66
CA LEU A 35 -1.43 -3.50 -3.64
C LEU A 35 -0.22 -2.70 -4.11
N CYS A 36 0.04 -2.65 -5.43
CA CYS A 36 1.15 -1.87 -5.97
C CYS A 36 0.68 -0.62 -6.71
N ARG A 37 -0.13 -0.74 -7.77
CA ARG A 37 -0.46 0.40 -8.64
C ARG A 37 -1.31 1.44 -7.93
N TRP A 38 -2.36 1.02 -7.23
CA TRP A 38 -3.21 1.96 -6.48
C TRP A 38 -2.51 2.55 -5.25
N ASN A 39 -1.56 1.83 -4.65
CA ASN A 39 -0.77 2.33 -3.53
C ASN A 39 0.52 3.03 -3.95
N HIS A 40 0.69 3.35 -5.24
CA HIS A 40 1.85 4.10 -5.73
C HIS A 40 1.71 5.61 -5.42
N THR A 41 1.67 5.93 -4.13
CA THR A 41 1.49 7.29 -3.58
C THR A 41 2.77 7.83 -2.93
N ALA A 42 3.89 7.15 -3.13
CA ALA A 42 5.18 7.57 -2.61
C ALA A 42 5.63 8.86 -3.30
N GLU A 43 5.64 9.94 -2.53
CA GLU A 43 6.12 11.25 -2.94
C GLU A 43 7.16 11.74 -1.93
N ALA A 44 8.19 12.43 -2.44
CA ALA A 44 9.19 13.03 -1.57
C ALA A 44 8.55 14.18 -0.79
N TYR A 45 8.63 14.12 0.54
CA TYR A 45 8.19 15.20 1.40
C TYR A 45 9.31 15.57 2.39
N PRO A 46 9.37 16.82 2.87
CA PRO A 46 10.38 17.26 3.81
C PRO A 46 10.14 16.62 5.19
N ALA A 47 10.74 15.45 5.41
CA ALA A 47 10.61 14.69 6.66
C ALA A 47 11.41 15.30 7.82
N ASP A 48 12.43 16.11 7.51
CA ASP A 48 13.29 16.76 8.51
C ASP A 48 12.72 18.10 9.02
N THR A 49 11.62 18.58 8.43
CA THR A 49 10.97 19.83 8.84
C THR A 49 9.77 19.55 9.73
N CYS A 50 9.78 20.11 10.93
CA CYS A 50 8.65 20.04 11.82
C CYS A 50 7.48 20.89 11.33
N VAL A 51 6.24 20.49 11.67
CA VAL A 51 5.02 21.23 11.28
C VAL A 51 5.03 22.68 11.78
N HIS A 52 5.57 22.95 12.97
CA HIS A 52 5.66 24.32 13.50
C HIS A 52 6.61 25.20 12.68
N GLU A 53 7.69 24.63 12.13
CA GLU A 53 8.64 25.36 11.30
C GLU A 53 8.00 25.74 9.96
N LEU A 54 7.13 24.90 9.40
CA LEU A 54 6.33 25.23 8.21
C LEU A 54 5.39 26.42 8.50
N PHE A 55 4.74 26.44 9.67
CA PHE A 55 3.90 27.56 10.08
C PHE A 55 4.70 28.85 10.26
N GLU A 56 5.87 28.78 10.90
CA GLU A 56 6.76 29.93 11.05
C GLU A 56 7.23 30.48 9.70
N GLN A 57 7.60 29.59 8.77
CA GLN A 57 7.97 29.97 7.41
C GLN A 57 6.81 30.69 6.72
N GLN A 58 5.58 30.15 6.80
CA GLN A 58 4.39 30.78 6.22
C GLN A 58 4.10 32.15 6.85
N ALA A 59 4.17 32.28 8.18
CA ALA A 59 3.94 33.54 8.87
C ALA A 59 4.98 34.62 8.50
N ARG A 60 6.24 34.23 8.27
CA ARG A 60 7.30 35.14 7.78
C ARG A 60 7.05 35.57 6.33
N GLN A 61 6.54 34.67 5.49
CA GLN A 61 6.28 34.96 4.07
C GLN A 61 5.07 35.88 3.87
N THR A 62 4.00 35.69 4.64
CA THR A 62 2.74 36.45 4.50
C THR A 62 2.26 37.02 5.84
N PRO A 63 2.99 37.98 6.45
CA PRO A 63 2.74 38.41 7.82
C PRO A 63 1.45 39.21 8.02
N GLN A 64 0.89 39.81 6.96
CA GLN A 64 -0.37 40.56 7.03
C GLN A 64 -1.59 39.73 6.57
N ALA A 65 -1.38 38.48 6.15
CA ALA A 65 -2.50 37.60 5.81
C ALA A 65 -3.26 37.21 7.09
N ILE A 66 -4.59 37.11 6.98
CA ILE A 66 -5.38 36.45 8.01
C ILE A 66 -5.04 34.96 7.97
N ALA A 67 -4.70 34.39 9.12
CA ALA A 67 -4.41 32.96 9.29
C ALA A 67 -5.68 32.11 9.25
#